data_AF-A0A7X4IY69-F1
#
_entry.id   AF-A0A7X4IY69-F1
#
_cell.length_a   1.000
_cell.length_b   1.000
_cell.length_c   1.000
_cell.angle_alpha   90.00
_cell.angle_beta   90.00
_cell.angle_gamma   90.00
#
_symmetry.space_group_name_H-M   'P 1'
#
loop_
_entity.id
_entity.type
_entity.pdbx_description
1 polymer ?
#
loop_
_entity_poly.entity_id
_entity_poly.type
_entity_poly.pdbx_seq_one_letter_code
_entity_poly.pdbx_strand_id
1 'polypeptide(L)'
;MNRVLKRLAGWKRAFLYTLVNLRSASAALNLRDTPGFARIVTGTAPGFNDPTRLTRWTRSFLYAHLVFVVARLCSLALNPSGTGAALDLSSAPGAAGWILRMTILYGNIVLLPLWTYRANHNARQLGASGMTFTPEWAAGWYFLPPGLFWKPRLVVKEIWQASVDPENWRMQQGSPLVGWWWTLWLTSAWGVLLGSGVAALVPDTATAQIVDDAVAVARPVLHLPLTLILLTIITKIHDMQMDHYRNQSEEAAR
;
A
#
# COMPACT_ATOMS: atom_id res chain seq x y z
N MET A 1 -26.62 -2.83 8.73
CA MET A 1 -25.37 -2.51 9.48
C MET A 1 -24.99 -3.57 10.52
N ASN A 2 -25.87 -3.96 11.46
CA ASN A 2 -25.54 -4.93 12.53
C ASN A 2 -25.17 -6.36 12.08
N ARG A 3 -25.70 -6.86 10.96
CA ARG A 3 -25.38 -8.21 10.44
C ARG A 3 -23.98 -8.30 9.82
N VAL A 4 -23.53 -7.24 9.14
CA VAL A 4 -22.18 -7.17 8.55
C VAL A 4 -21.13 -7.01 9.65
N LEU A 5 -21.40 -6.20 10.67
CA LEU A 5 -20.52 -6.05 11.84
C LEU A 5 -20.41 -7.34 12.67
N LYS A 6 -21.52 -8.08 12.86
CA LYS A 6 -21.49 -9.39 13.53
C LYS A 6 -20.73 -10.45 12.72
N ARG A 7 -20.87 -10.45 11.39
CA ARG A 7 -20.10 -11.34 10.50
C ARG A 7 -18.61 -10.99 10.48
N LEU A 8 -18.26 -9.70 10.47
CA LEU A 8 -16.88 -9.22 10.61
C LEU A 8 -16.27 -9.57 11.98
N ALA A 9 -17.06 -9.52 13.06
CA ALA A 9 -16.64 -9.95 14.39
C ALA A 9 -16.46 -11.46 14.50
N GLY A 10 -17.35 -12.25 13.89
CA GLY A 10 -17.24 -13.70 13.80
C GLY A 10 -16.02 -14.15 12.99
N TRP A 11 -15.73 -13.46 11.89
CA TRP A 11 -14.56 -13.74 11.06
C TRP A 11 -13.25 -13.28 11.71
N LYS A 12 -13.25 -12.13 12.41
CA LYS A 12 -12.16 -11.75 13.31
C LYS A 12 -11.90 -12.83 14.35
N ARG A 13 -12.94 -13.39 14.99
CA ARG A 13 -12.80 -14.47 15.97
C ARG A 13 -12.28 -15.75 15.33
N ALA A 14 -12.78 -16.15 14.15
CA ALA A 14 -12.30 -17.33 13.43
C ALA A 14 -10.84 -17.20 13.02
N PHE A 15 -10.43 -16.05 12.47
CA PHE A 15 -9.05 -15.76 12.08
C PHE A 15 -8.11 -15.64 13.29
N LEU A 16 -8.56 -14.99 14.38
CA LEU A 16 -7.86 -15.00 15.67
C LEU A 16 -7.76 -16.41 16.23
N TYR A 17 -8.79 -17.24 16.08
CA TYR A 17 -8.77 -18.65 16.45
C TYR A 17 -7.74 -19.41 15.63
N THR A 18 -7.65 -19.22 14.31
CA THR A 18 -6.64 -19.88 13.47
C THR A 18 -5.22 -19.44 13.84
N LEU A 19 -5.01 -18.14 14.09
CA LEU A 19 -3.72 -17.59 14.54
C LEU A 19 -3.35 -18.02 15.97
N VAL A 20 -4.32 -18.13 16.87
CA VAL A 20 -4.14 -18.65 18.24
C VAL A 20 -3.94 -20.17 18.23
N ASN A 21 -4.58 -20.91 17.32
CA ASN A 21 -4.32 -22.34 17.10
C ASN A 21 -2.92 -22.58 16.52
N LEU A 22 -2.45 -21.69 15.64
CA LEU A 22 -1.05 -21.68 15.17
C LEU A 22 -0.06 -21.39 16.32
N ARG A 23 -0.44 -20.55 17.29
CA ARG A 23 0.34 -20.30 18.53
C ARG A 23 0.32 -21.44 19.55
N SER A 24 -0.72 -22.27 19.57
CA SER A 24 -0.84 -23.41 20.50
C SER A 24 -0.28 -24.69 19.90
N ALA A 25 -0.41 -24.89 18.59
CA ALA A 25 0.29 -25.94 17.84
C ALA A 25 1.82 -25.76 17.91
N SER A 26 2.33 -24.52 17.92
CA SER A 26 3.75 -24.25 18.11
C SER A 26 4.27 -24.54 19.52
N ALA A 27 3.42 -24.36 20.54
CA ALA A 27 3.74 -24.70 21.92
C ALA A 27 3.75 -26.23 22.13
N ALA A 28 2.89 -26.96 21.43
CA ALA A 28 2.82 -28.44 21.50
C ALA A 28 3.99 -29.15 20.81
N LEU A 29 4.70 -28.48 19.88
CA LEU A 29 5.81 -29.05 19.11
C LEU A 29 7.21 -28.68 19.63
N ASN A 30 7.31 -28.01 20.78
CA ASN A 30 8.57 -27.55 21.40
C ASN A 30 9.49 -26.75 20.44
N LEU A 31 8.89 -26.00 19.51
CA LEU A 31 9.59 -25.17 18.51
C LEU A 31 9.89 -23.76 19.03
N ARG A 32 9.69 -23.49 20.33
CA ARG A 32 10.03 -22.19 20.94
C ARG A 32 11.52 -21.86 20.82
N ASP A 33 12.37 -22.88 20.78
CA ASP A 33 13.83 -22.71 20.78
C ASP A 33 14.44 -22.66 19.38
N THR A 34 13.62 -22.75 18.32
CA THR A 34 14.12 -22.54 16.95
C THR A 34 14.01 -21.06 16.58
N PRO A 35 15.14 -20.33 16.46
CA PRO A 35 15.12 -18.89 16.15
C PRO A 35 14.42 -18.56 14.82
N GLY A 36 14.32 -19.52 13.91
CA GLY A 36 13.55 -19.38 12.66
C GLY A 36 12.02 -19.47 12.84
N PHE A 37 11.53 -20.27 13.80
CA PHE A 37 10.10 -20.56 13.93
C PHE A 37 9.35 -19.43 14.63
N ALA A 38 9.94 -18.82 15.67
CA ALA A 38 9.44 -17.58 16.27
C ALA A 38 9.31 -16.46 15.22
N ARG A 39 10.31 -16.32 14.35
CA ARG A 39 10.34 -15.33 13.25
C ARG A 39 9.18 -15.47 12.25
N ILE A 40 8.73 -16.71 12.01
CA ILE A 40 7.65 -17.02 11.08
C ILE A 40 6.26 -16.85 11.73
N VAL A 41 6.12 -17.17 13.02
CA VAL A 41 4.81 -17.23 13.71
C VAL A 41 4.47 -15.94 14.47
N THR A 42 5.46 -15.24 15.04
CA THR A 42 5.21 -13.95 15.73
C THR A 42 5.47 -12.75 14.84
N GLY A 43 6.12 -12.94 13.68
CA GLY A 43 6.47 -11.88 12.72
C GLY A 43 7.50 -10.85 13.24
N THR A 44 7.67 -10.73 14.55
CA THR A 44 8.64 -9.85 15.18
C THR A 44 10.00 -10.53 15.23
N ALA A 45 10.86 -10.27 14.25
CA ALA A 45 12.30 -10.36 14.55
C ALA A 45 12.59 -9.39 15.71
N PRO A 46 13.31 -9.80 16.76
CA PRO A 46 13.67 -8.89 17.84
C PRO A 46 14.51 -7.74 17.29
N GLY A 47 14.13 -6.51 17.63
CA GLY A 47 14.83 -5.29 17.21
C GLY A 47 14.36 -4.68 15.89
N PHE A 48 14.98 -3.54 15.57
CA PHE A 48 14.73 -2.76 14.37
C PHE A 48 15.17 -3.50 13.10
N ASN A 49 14.29 -3.61 12.11
CA ASN A 49 14.56 -4.34 10.87
C ASN A 49 14.93 -3.38 9.75
N ASP A 50 16.19 -3.33 9.32
CA ASP A 50 16.69 -2.42 8.25
C ASP A 50 15.75 -2.33 7.03
N PRO A 51 14.96 -1.24 6.89
CA PRO A 51 13.94 -1.13 5.86
C PRO A 51 14.53 -0.79 4.48
N THR A 52 15.83 -0.46 4.38
CA THR A 52 16.46 0.16 3.20
C THR A 52 16.20 -0.62 1.92
N ARG A 53 16.43 -1.94 1.92
CA ARG A 53 16.23 -2.78 0.72
C ARG A 53 14.78 -2.80 0.28
N LEU A 54 13.84 -2.98 1.21
CA LEU A 54 12.41 -3.07 0.91
C LEU A 54 11.87 -1.72 0.42
N THR A 55 12.27 -0.62 1.07
CA THR A 55 11.92 0.73 0.64
C THR A 55 12.48 1.04 -0.74
N ARG A 56 13.72 0.62 -1.05
CA ARG A 56 14.30 0.78 -2.38
C ARG A 56 13.48 0.08 -3.45
N TRP A 57 13.15 -1.20 -3.25
CA TRP A 57 12.30 -1.96 -4.19
C TRP A 57 10.91 -1.32 -4.35
N THR A 58 10.29 -0.92 -3.25
CA THR A 58 8.98 -0.25 -3.26
C THR A 58 9.05 1.06 -4.08
N ARG A 59 10.08 1.87 -3.88
CA ARG A 59 10.33 3.09 -4.66
C ARG A 59 10.59 2.78 -6.13
N SER A 60 11.41 1.78 -6.45
CA SER A 60 11.69 1.37 -7.83
C SER A 60 10.41 0.99 -8.60
N PHE A 61 9.51 0.22 -7.97
CA PHE A 61 8.22 -0.14 -8.59
C PHE A 61 7.27 1.05 -8.72
N LEU A 62 7.31 2.00 -7.79
CA LEU A 62 6.56 3.25 -7.91
C LEU A 62 7.12 4.17 -9.01
N TYR A 63 8.44 4.24 -9.17
CA TYR A 63 9.06 4.96 -10.29
C TYR A 63 8.74 4.28 -11.64
N ALA A 64 8.77 2.95 -11.71
CA ALA A 64 8.36 2.23 -12.91
C ALA A 64 6.89 2.51 -13.26
N HIS A 65 6.01 2.55 -12.25
CA HIS A 65 4.62 2.96 -12.43
C HIS A 65 4.51 4.43 -12.89
N LEU A 66 5.31 5.34 -12.33
CA LEU A 66 5.35 6.74 -12.74
C LEU A 66 5.78 6.90 -14.20
N VAL A 67 6.84 6.20 -14.63
CA VAL A 67 7.28 6.19 -16.04
C VAL A 67 6.16 5.70 -16.95
N PHE A 68 5.46 4.63 -16.57
CA PHE A 68 4.30 4.15 -17.32
C PHE A 68 3.19 5.19 -17.44
N VAL A 69 2.87 5.90 -16.34
CA VAL A 69 1.86 6.97 -16.34
C VAL A 69 2.27 8.12 -17.25
N VAL A 70 3.53 8.55 -17.19
CA VAL A 70 4.07 9.61 -18.06
C VAL A 70 4.04 9.18 -19.52
N ALA A 71 4.49 7.96 -19.83
CA ALA A 71 4.44 7.42 -21.18
C ALA A 71 3.00 7.38 -21.73
N ARG A 72 2.01 7.03 -20.89
CA ARG A 72 0.60 7.06 -21.28
C ARG A 72 0.11 8.47 -21.58
N LEU A 73 0.47 9.45 -20.75
CA LEU A 73 0.12 10.86 -20.98
C LEU A 73 0.77 11.41 -22.25
N CYS A 74 2.05 11.08 -22.50
CA CYS A 74 2.73 11.45 -23.74
C CYS A 74 2.05 10.82 -24.97
N SER A 75 1.70 9.53 -24.90
CA SER A 75 0.98 8.85 -25.98
C SER A 75 -0.36 9.53 -26.30
N LEU A 76 -1.09 9.95 -25.28
CA LEU A 76 -2.36 10.66 -25.44
C LEU A 76 -2.17 12.06 -26.03
N ALA A 77 -1.13 12.78 -25.62
CA ALA A 77 -0.82 14.10 -26.16
C ALA A 77 -0.39 14.06 -27.64
N LEU A 78 0.33 13.01 -28.03
CA LEU A 78 0.77 12.79 -29.42
C LEU A 78 -0.33 12.21 -30.32
N ASN A 79 -1.31 11.52 -29.74
CA ASN A 79 -2.43 10.92 -30.47
C ASN A 79 -3.75 11.06 -29.68
N PRO A 80 -4.40 12.23 -29.74
CA PRO A 80 -5.60 12.52 -28.96
C PRO A 80 -6.85 11.75 -29.41
N SER A 81 -6.85 11.19 -30.62
CA SER A 81 -7.93 10.37 -31.18
C SER A 81 -7.88 8.89 -30.74
N GLY A 82 -6.90 8.50 -29.92
CA GLY A 82 -6.87 7.17 -29.26
C GLY A 82 -6.55 5.98 -30.16
N THR A 83 -6.32 6.18 -31.46
CA THR A 83 -6.14 5.10 -32.46
C THR A 83 -4.67 4.76 -32.78
N GLY A 84 -3.70 5.36 -32.10
CA GLY A 84 -2.29 5.27 -32.48
C GLY A 84 -1.46 4.18 -31.81
N ALA A 85 -1.33 3.03 -32.47
CA ALA A 85 -0.40 1.95 -32.13
C ALA A 85 1.12 2.29 -32.24
N ALA A 86 1.50 3.56 -32.48
CA ALA A 86 2.84 3.90 -32.97
C ALA A 86 3.86 4.37 -31.90
N LEU A 87 3.42 4.79 -30.70
CA LEU A 87 4.32 5.19 -29.59
C LEU A 87 3.81 4.73 -28.22
N ASP A 88 2.94 3.75 -28.22
CA ASP A 88 2.24 3.35 -27.02
C ASP A 88 3.04 2.27 -26.26
N LEU A 89 3.88 2.72 -25.31
CA LEU A 89 4.56 1.86 -24.33
C LEU A 89 3.55 1.08 -23.45
N SER A 90 2.28 1.51 -23.41
CA SER A 90 1.16 0.81 -22.79
C SER A 90 0.42 -0.17 -23.71
N SER A 91 0.63 -0.08 -25.02
CA SER A 91 0.24 -1.08 -26.02
C SER A 91 1.46 -1.77 -26.60
N ALA A 92 2.53 -2.00 -25.81
CA ALA A 92 3.72 -2.69 -26.33
C ALA A 92 3.22 -3.87 -27.18
N PRO A 93 3.48 -3.87 -28.50
CA PRO A 93 2.66 -4.63 -29.43
C PRO A 93 2.90 -6.12 -29.18
N GLY A 94 2.07 -6.73 -28.32
CA GLY A 94 2.18 -8.13 -27.89
C GLY A 94 2.21 -8.37 -26.37
N ALA A 95 2.43 -9.64 -26.00
CA ALA A 95 2.38 -10.13 -24.63
C ALA A 95 3.37 -9.45 -23.65
N ALA A 96 4.50 -8.95 -24.15
CA ALA A 96 5.56 -8.37 -23.32
C ALA A 96 5.14 -7.10 -22.56
N GLY A 97 4.37 -6.20 -23.19
CA GLY A 97 3.87 -4.98 -22.53
C GLY A 97 2.88 -5.29 -21.42
N TRP A 98 1.98 -6.24 -21.67
CA TRP A 98 1.06 -6.74 -20.67
C TRP A 98 1.78 -7.39 -19.49
N ILE A 99 2.79 -8.23 -19.75
CA ILE A 99 3.61 -8.85 -18.70
C ILE A 99 4.31 -7.78 -17.86
N LEU A 100 4.94 -6.78 -18.49
CA LEU A 100 5.58 -5.68 -17.76
C LEU A 100 4.57 -4.90 -16.91
N ARG A 101 3.42 -4.53 -17.49
CA ARG A 101 2.36 -3.79 -16.79
C ARG A 101 1.81 -4.55 -15.59
N MET A 102 1.59 -5.85 -15.74
CA MET A 102 1.14 -6.74 -14.67
C MET A 102 2.22 -6.89 -13.60
N THR A 103 3.48 -7.04 -14.00
CA THR A 103 4.60 -7.11 -13.07
C THR A 103 4.66 -5.87 -12.19
N ILE A 104 4.58 -4.67 -12.77
CA ILE A 104 4.56 -3.41 -12.02
C ILE A 104 3.34 -3.35 -11.09
N LEU A 105 2.16 -3.76 -11.56
CA LEU A 105 0.93 -3.73 -10.75
C LEU A 105 1.01 -4.68 -9.55
N TYR A 106 1.26 -5.96 -9.80
CA TYR A 106 1.32 -6.99 -8.76
C TYR A 106 2.51 -6.77 -7.82
N GLY A 107 3.63 -6.25 -8.34
CA GLY A 107 4.75 -5.82 -7.51
C GLY A 107 4.32 -4.77 -6.48
N ASN A 108 3.56 -3.75 -6.87
CA ASN A 108 3.03 -2.76 -5.91
C ASN A 108 1.99 -3.35 -4.94
N ILE A 109 1.14 -4.28 -5.40
CA ILE A 109 0.15 -4.99 -4.55
C ILE A 109 0.85 -5.78 -3.44
N VAL A 110 2.05 -6.30 -3.70
CA VAL A 110 2.83 -7.07 -2.71
C VAL A 110 3.72 -6.14 -1.89
N LEU A 111 4.50 -5.27 -2.52
CA LEU A 111 5.51 -4.45 -1.86
C LEU A 111 4.90 -3.43 -0.89
N LEU A 112 3.76 -2.81 -1.23
CA LEU A 112 3.14 -1.80 -0.36
C LEU A 112 2.70 -2.39 0.99
N PRO A 113 1.92 -3.49 1.06
CA PRO A 113 1.60 -4.14 2.34
C PRO A 113 2.84 -4.60 3.12
N LEU A 114 3.84 -5.19 2.46
CA LEU A 114 5.08 -5.59 3.13
C LEU A 114 5.82 -4.38 3.71
N TRP A 115 5.88 -3.28 2.97
CA TRP A 115 6.47 -2.04 3.44
C TRP A 115 5.69 -1.48 4.63
N THR A 116 4.34 -1.49 4.59
CA THR A 116 3.50 -1.02 5.70
C THR A 116 3.67 -1.88 6.95
N TYR A 117 3.75 -3.21 6.80
CA TYR A 117 4.08 -4.13 7.89
C TYR A 117 5.39 -3.72 8.56
N ARG A 118 6.44 -3.54 7.76
CA ARG A 118 7.80 -3.27 8.25
C ARG A 118 7.91 -1.90 8.88
N ALA A 119 7.28 -0.89 8.29
CA ALA A 119 7.26 0.46 8.83
C ALA A 119 6.50 0.52 10.17
N ASN A 120 5.40 -0.23 10.33
CA ASN A 120 4.70 -0.34 11.61
C ASN A 120 5.56 -1.06 12.67
N HIS A 121 6.17 -2.19 12.31
CA HIS A 121 7.08 -2.92 13.20
C HIS A 121 8.22 -2.02 13.67
N ASN A 122 8.92 -1.37 12.75
CA ASN A 122 10.06 -0.51 13.06
C ASN A 122 9.67 0.67 13.94
N ALA A 123 8.52 1.32 13.69
CA ALA A 123 8.03 2.39 14.55
C ALA A 123 7.90 1.94 16.02
N ARG A 124 7.39 0.72 16.25
CA ARG A 124 7.28 0.14 17.61
C ARG A 124 8.64 -0.13 18.25
N GLN A 125 9.62 -0.58 17.46
CA GLN A 125 10.98 -0.83 17.95
C GLN A 125 11.71 0.47 18.31
N LEU A 126 11.32 1.59 17.68
CA LEU A 126 11.86 2.91 17.98
C LEU A 126 11.24 3.58 19.22
N GLY A 127 10.30 2.91 19.91
CA GLY A 127 9.67 3.44 21.12
C GLY A 127 8.18 3.75 21.00
N ALA A 128 7.57 3.59 19.81
CA ALA A 128 6.14 3.82 19.62
C ALA A 128 5.26 2.75 20.26
N SER A 129 5.04 2.90 21.56
CA SER A 129 4.26 1.97 22.37
C SER A 129 2.75 2.18 22.21
N GLY A 130 2.02 1.06 22.23
CA GLY A 130 0.55 1.04 22.18
C GLY A 130 -0.08 1.56 20.88
N MET A 131 0.64 1.56 19.75
CA MET A 131 0.03 1.80 18.43
C MET A 131 -1.20 0.90 18.21
N THR A 132 -2.26 1.45 17.61
CA THR A 132 -3.57 0.82 17.45
C THR A 132 -3.53 -0.36 16.49
N PHE A 133 -2.77 -0.24 15.40
CA PHE A 133 -2.66 -1.27 14.38
C PHE A 133 -1.39 -2.10 14.62
N THR A 134 -1.55 -3.41 14.82
CA THR A 134 -0.39 -4.32 14.87
C THR A 134 0.22 -4.49 13.47
N PRO A 135 1.50 -4.86 13.35
CA PRO A 135 2.16 -5.00 12.06
C PRO A 135 1.40 -5.92 11.09
N GLU A 136 0.88 -7.04 11.58
CA GLU A 136 0.13 -8.02 10.78
C GLU A 136 -1.16 -7.41 10.22
N TRP A 137 -1.90 -6.68 11.06
CA TRP A 137 -3.12 -6.01 10.63
C TRP A 137 -2.83 -4.81 9.73
N ALA A 138 -1.69 -4.14 9.91
CA ALA A 138 -1.25 -3.05 9.06
C ALA A 138 -1.13 -3.51 7.58
N ALA A 139 -0.61 -4.71 7.33
CA ALA A 139 -0.61 -5.32 6.00
C ALA A 139 -1.95 -5.99 5.64
N GLY A 140 -2.59 -6.68 6.60
CA GLY A 140 -3.81 -7.46 6.35
C GLY A 140 -4.95 -6.63 5.77
N TRP A 141 -5.08 -5.36 6.17
CA TRP A 141 -6.16 -4.48 5.71
C TRP A 141 -6.18 -4.20 4.21
N TYR A 142 -5.07 -4.41 3.49
CA TYR A 142 -5.02 -4.29 2.03
C TYR A 142 -5.77 -5.41 1.31
N PHE A 143 -5.97 -6.55 1.96
CA PHE A 143 -6.59 -7.74 1.35
C PHE A 143 -8.07 -7.92 1.73
N LEU A 144 -8.57 -7.14 2.70
CA LEU A 144 -9.98 -7.18 3.11
C LEU A 144 -10.77 -6.09 2.37
N PRO A 145 -11.73 -6.43 1.48
CA PRO A 145 -12.44 -5.43 0.67
C PRO A 145 -13.10 -4.30 1.48
N PRO A 146 -13.78 -4.55 2.63
CA PRO A 146 -14.33 -3.46 3.42
C PRO A 146 -13.25 -2.59 4.09
N GLY A 147 -12.14 -3.21 4.51
CA GLY A 147 -11.02 -2.51 5.14
C GLY A 147 -10.26 -1.64 4.16
N LEU A 148 -10.14 -2.09 2.91
CA LEU A 148 -9.43 -1.41 1.84
C LEU A 148 -9.96 0.00 1.56
N PHE A 149 -11.19 0.34 1.95
CA PHE A 149 -11.76 1.69 1.74
C PHE A 149 -11.31 2.76 2.74
N TRP A 150 -10.82 2.39 3.92
CA TRP A 150 -10.45 3.37 4.95
C TRP A 150 -9.26 2.99 5.83
N LYS A 151 -8.98 1.69 6.01
CA LYS A 151 -7.94 1.25 6.95
C LYS A 151 -6.52 1.60 6.52
N PRO A 152 -6.10 1.45 5.25
CA PRO A 152 -4.73 1.79 4.87
C PRO A 152 -4.39 3.26 5.15
N ARG A 153 -5.33 4.20 4.93
CA ARG A 153 -5.16 5.61 5.32
C ARG A 153 -4.86 5.77 6.81
N LEU A 154 -5.64 5.10 7.66
CA LEU A 154 -5.48 5.20 9.11
C LEU A 154 -4.16 4.58 9.58
N VAL A 155 -3.78 3.45 8.99
CA VAL A 155 -2.53 2.76 9.28
C VAL A 155 -1.33 3.63 8.91
N VAL A 156 -1.29 4.15 7.68
CA VAL A 156 -0.18 5.00 7.21
C VAL A 156 -0.12 6.32 7.99
N LYS A 157 -1.27 6.88 8.38
CA LYS A 157 -1.32 8.05 9.28
C LYS A 157 -0.70 7.74 10.64
N GLU A 158 -1.06 6.62 11.25
CA GLU A 158 -0.50 6.21 12.55
C GLU A 158 1.01 5.96 12.46
N ILE A 159 1.47 5.28 11.40
CA ILE A 159 2.90 5.07 11.13
C ILE A 159 3.60 6.43 10.97
N TRP A 160 3.02 7.37 10.23
CA TRP A 160 3.59 8.71 10.08
C TRP A 160 3.77 9.39 11.44
N GLN A 161 2.73 9.42 12.26
CA GLN A 161 2.76 10.02 13.59
C GLN A 161 3.84 9.38 14.47
N ALA A 162 3.93 8.05 14.44
CA ALA A 162 4.93 7.28 15.17
C ALA A 162 6.35 7.44 14.65
N SER A 163 6.53 7.74 13.36
CA SER A 163 7.83 8.06 12.80
C SER A 163 8.28 9.48 13.12
N VAL A 164 7.38 10.44 13.29
CA VAL A 164 7.73 11.83 13.67
C VAL A 164 8.35 11.84 15.07
N ASP A 165 7.64 11.28 16.05
CA ASP A 165 8.06 11.20 17.44
C ASP A 165 7.52 9.89 18.01
N PRO A 166 8.37 8.84 18.13
CA PRO A 166 7.95 7.53 18.60
C PRO A 166 7.33 7.58 20.01
N GLU A 167 7.90 8.34 20.94
CA GLU A 167 7.47 8.35 22.34
C GLU A 167 6.12 9.07 22.51
N ASN A 168 5.94 10.20 21.81
CA ASN A 168 4.75 11.05 21.93
C ASN A 168 3.84 11.00 20.69
N TRP A 169 3.88 9.91 19.93
CA TRP A 169 3.23 9.80 18.63
C TRP A 169 1.74 10.16 18.61
N ARG A 170 1.01 9.90 19.71
CA ARG A 170 -0.43 10.20 19.81
C ARG A 170 -0.72 11.70 19.77
N MET A 171 0.23 12.53 20.22
CA MET A 171 0.13 13.99 20.20
C MET A 171 0.55 14.58 18.85
N GLN A 172 1.24 13.79 18.01
CA GLN A 172 1.71 14.25 16.72
C GLN A 172 0.57 14.40 15.72
N GLN A 173 0.63 15.45 14.91
CA GLN A 173 -0.33 15.63 13.83
C GLN A 173 0.02 14.69 12.66
N GLY A 174 -1.01 14.10 12.06
CA GLY A 174 -0.82 13.34 10.82
C GLY A 174 -0.51 14.26 9.64
N SER A 175 0.16 13.74 8.62
CA SER A 175 0.45 14.54 7.42
C SER A 175 -0.76 14.68 6.48
N PRO A 176 -1.06 15.89 5.98
CA PRO A 176 -2.07 16.09 4.93
C PRO A 176 -1.80 15.26 3.67
N LEU A 177 -0.54 14.92 3.39
CA LEU A 177 -0.15 14.06 2.26
C LEU A 177 -0.86 12.71 2.30
N VAL A 178 -1.00 12.10 3.49
CA VAL A 178 -1.71 10.83 3.67
C VAL A 178 -3.19 11.00 3.31
N GLY A 179 -3.76 12.18 3.62
CA GLY A 179 -5.12 12.53 3.24
C GLY A 179 -5.29 12.64 1.73
N TRP A 180 -4.44 13.40 1.07
CA TRP A 180 -4.46 13.60 -0.39
C TRP A 180 -4.20 12.31 -1.17
N TRP A 181 -3.21 11.53 -0.75
CA TRP A 181 -2.94 10.21 -1.33
C TRP A 181 -4.19 9.34 -1.31
N TRP A 182 -4.88 9.27 -0.17
CA TRP A 182 -6.06 8.44 -0.05
C TRP A 182 -7.24 8.96 -0.87
N THR A 183 -7.46 10.28 -0.88
CA THR A 183 -8.52 10.89 -1.69
C THR A 183 -8.28 10.62 -3.17
N LEU A 184 -7.06 10.82 -3.68
CA LEU A 184 -6.72 10.55 -5.07
C LEU A 184 -6.86 9.05 -5.42
N TRP A 185 -6.48 8.16 -4.52
CA TRP A 185 -6.64 6.72 -4.72
C TRP A 185 -8.12 6.33 -4.80
N LEU A 186 -8.96 6.85 -3.90
CA LEU A 186 -10.40 6.64 -3.93
C LEU A 186 -11.01 7.19 -5.21
N THR A 187 -10.73 8.44 -5.56
CA THR A 187 -11.25 9.05 -6.80
C THR A 187 -10.86 8.23 -8.04
N SER A 188 -9.62 7.74 -8.09
CA SER A 188 -9.17 6.88 -9.18
C SER A 188 -9.89 5.52 -9.20
N ALA A 189 -10.04 4.87 -8.05
CA ALA A 189 -10.71 3.57 -7.94
C ALA A 189 -12.19 3.65 -8.30
N TRP A 190 -12.90 4.65 -7.77
CA TRP A 190 -14.31 4.89 -8.06
C TRP A 190 -14.54 5.36 -9.50
N GLY A 191 -13.64 6.15 -10.08
CA GLY A 191 -13.75 6.57 -11.48
C GLY A 191 -13.83 5.38 -12.45
N VAL A 192 -13.06 4.32 -12.18
CA VAL A 192 -13.10 3.09 -12.99
C VAL A 192 -14.41 2.33 -12.76
N LEU A 193 -14.78 2.10 -11.50
CA LEU A 193 -16.01 1.37 -11.15
C LEU A 193 -17.26 2.03 -11.72
N LEU A 194 -17.35 3.36 -11.61
CA LEU A 194 -18.48 4.14 -12.12
C LEU A 194 -18.48 4.20 -13.65
N GLY A 195 -17.32 4.44 -14.29
CA GLY A 195 -17.21 4.45 -15.75
C GLY A 195 -17.64 3.13 -16.38
N SER A 196 -17.08 2.01 -15.90
CA SER A 196 -17.45 0.68 -16.37
C SER A 196 -18.91 0.32 -16.06
N GLY A 197 -19.44 0.78 -14.92
CA GLY A 197 -20.85 0.57 -14.57
C GLY A 197 -21.81 1.34 -15.48
N VAL A 198 -21.50 2.59 -15.82
CA VAL A 198 -22.28 3.38 -16.77
C VAL A 198 -22.23 2.77 -18.16
N ALA A 199 -21.03 2.44 -18.67
CA ALA A 199 -20.87 1.82 -19.98
C ALA A 199 -21.68 0.51 -20.13
N ALA A 200 -21.76 -0.30 -19.06
CA ALA A 200 -22.55 -1.53 -19.07
C ALA A 200 -24.08 -1.32 -19.08
N LEU A 201 -24.55 -0.14 -18.68
CA LEU A 201 -25.98 0.19 -18.60
C LEU A 201 -26.49 0.96 -19.82
N VAL A 202 -25.61 1.46 -20.68
CA VAL A 202 -25.99 2.20 -21.89
C VAL A 202 -26.06 1.25 -23.09
N PRO A 203 -27.23 1.11 -23.77
CA PRO A 203 -27.36 0.26 -24.96
C PRO A 203 -26.61 0.79 -26.18
N ASP A 204 -26.34 2.09 -26.22
CA ASP A 204 -25.65 2.78 -27.31
C ASP A 204 -24.11 2.67 -27.17
N THR A 205 -23.48 2.09 -28.18
CA THR A 205 -22.02 1.90 -28.24
C THR A 205 -21.25 3.21 -28.37
N ALA A 206 -21.84 4.26 -28.97
CA ALA A 206 -21.16 5.55 -29.12
C ALA A 206 -21.01 6.25 -27.75
N THR A 207 -22.07 6.25 -26.94
CA THR A 207 -22.04 6.79 -25.58
C THR A 207 -21.09 5.99 -24.66
N ALA A 208 -21.07 4.66 -24.76
CA ALA A 208 -20.13 3.83 -24.01
C ALA A 208 -18.66 4.16 -24.34
N GLN A 209 -18.34 4.33 -25.63
CA GLN A 209 -17.00 4.71 -26.08
C GLN A 209 -16.56 6.07 -25.51
N ILE A 210 -17.44 7.07 -25.48
CA ILE A 210 -17.14 8.39 -24.91
C ILE A 210 -16.77 8.28 -23.41
N VAL A 211 -17.48 7.44 -22.67
CA VAL A 211 -17.19 7.22 -21.23
C VAL A 211 -15.84 6.54 -21.05
N ASP A 212 -15.53 5.52 -21.84
CA ASP A 212 -14.25 4.81 -21.78
C ASP A 212 -13.07 5.72 -22.13
N ASP A 213 -13.22 6.54 -23.17
CA ASP A 213 -12.21 7.53 -23.57
C ASP A 213 -11.97 8.56 -22.45
N ALA A 214 -13.04 9.07 -21.82
CA ALA A 214 -12.93 10.00 -20.70
C ALA A 214 -12.18 9.37 -19.50
N VAL A 215 -12.48 8.10 -19.17
CA VAL A 215 -11.77 7.37 -18.10
C VAL A 215 -10.31 7.13 -18.47
N ALA A 216 -10.03 6.79 -19.74
CA ALA A 216 -8.68 6.58 -20.25
C ALA A 216 -7.79 7.83 -20.15
N VAL A 217 -8.38 9.02 -20.27
CA VAL A 217 -7.70 10.33 -20.10
C VAL A 217 -7.58 10.71 -18.62
N ALA A 218 -8.67 10.65 -17.86
CA ALA A 218 -8.70 11.13 -16.48
C ALA A 218 -7.79 10.30 -15.56
N ARG A 219 -7.67 9.00 -15.80
CA ARG A 219 -6.96 8.09 -14.90
C ARG A 219 -5.45 8.36 -14.81
N PRO A 220 -4.68 8.44 -15.91
CA PRO A 220 -3.25 8.78 -15.85
C PRO A 220 -3.01 10.14 -15.19
N VAL A 221 -3.88 11.13 -15.44
CA VAL A 221 -3.80 12.47 -14.81
C VAL A 221 -3.92 12.39 -13.29
N LEU A 222 -4.84 11.57 -12.76
CA LEU A 222 -4.97 11.35 -11.31
C LEU A 222 -3.81 10.54 -10.72
N HIS A 223 -3.29 9.56 -11.48
CA HIS A 223 -2.22 8.69 -11.01
C HIS A 223 -0.86 9.41 -10.88
N LEU A 224 -0.63 10.49 -11.63
CA LEU A 224 0.61 11.27 -11.56
C LEU A 224 0.83 11.87 -10.16
N PRO A 225 -0.04 12.76 -9.63
CA PRO A 225 0.11 13.27 -8.28
C PRO A 225 -0.04 12.19 -7.21
N LEU A 226 -0.90 11.19 -7.43
CA LEU A 226 -1.08 10.08 -6.49
C LEU A 226 0.24 9.33 -6.21
N THR A 227 0.98 9.00 -7.29
CA THR A 227 2.23 8.24 -7.20
C THR A 227 3.34 9.08 -6.57
N LEU A 228 3.42 10.37 -6.93
CA LEU A 228 4.38 11.30 -6.34
C LEU A 228 4.16 11.47 -4.84
N ILE A 229 2.91 11.66 -4.41
CA ILE A 229 2.58 11.80 -2.98
C ILE A 229 2.93 10.50 -2.23
N LEU A 230 2.63 9.32 -2.79
CA LEU A 230 2.98 8.06 -2.16
C LEU A 230 4.51 7.86 -2.05
N LEU A 231 5.27 8.22 -3.09
CA LEU A 231 6.73 8.25 -3.04
C LEU A 231 7.25 9.17 -1.93
N THR A 232 6.67 10.37 -1.79
CA THR A 232 7.02 11.31 -0.72
C THR A 232 6.69 10.75 0.66
N ILE A 233 5.52 10.11 0.84
CA ILE A 233 5.12 9.50 2.11
C ILE A 233 6.12 8.42 2.51
N ILE A 234 6.41 7.49 1.60
CA ILE A 234 7.32 6.35 1.85
C ILE A 234 8.73 6.85 2.18
N THR A 235 9.23 7.82 1.42
CA THR A 235 10.57 8.38 1.62
C THR A 235 10.67 9.10 2.96
N LYS A 236 9.74 10.00 3.28
CA LYS A 236 9.77 10.72 4.56
C LYS A 236 9.63 9.79 5.76
N ILE A 237 8.74 8.81 5.70
CA ILE A 237 8.60 7.82 6.80
C ILE A 237 9.89 7.03 6.99
N HIS A 238 10.51 6.59 5.89
CA HIS A 238 11.78 5.88 5.94
C HIS A 238 12.88 6.73 6.57
N ASP A 239 13.03 7.97 6.12
CA ASP A 239 14.11 8.86 6.57
C ASP A 239 13.96 9.18 8.06
N MET A 240 12.75 9.55 8.50
CA MET A 240 12.45 9.78 9.92
C MET A 240 12.79 8.54 10.79
N GLN A 241 12.42 7.33 10.34
CA GLN A 241 12.72 6.11 11.10
C GLN A 241 14.21 5.79 11.14
N MET A 242 14.94 6.02 10.04
CA MET A 242 16.37 5.79 9.99
C MET A 242 17.15 6.80 10.82
N ASP A 243 16.70 8.05 10.89
CA ASP A 243 17.31 9.08 11.72
C ASP A 243 17.15 8.75 13.22
N HIS A 244 15.95 8.35 13.65
CA HIS A 244 15.72 7.87 15.02
C HIS A 244 16.60 6.67 15.37
N TYR A 245 16.69 5.69 14.47
CA TYR A 245 17.51 4.51 14.69
C TYR A 245 19.00 4.86 14.84
N ARG A 246 19.52 5.77 14.00
CA ARG A 246 20.91 6.23 14.06
C ARG A 246 21.18 6.94 15.38
N ASN A 247 20.33 7.88 15.78
CA ASN A 247 20.51 8.63 17.02
C ASN A 247 20.53 7.70 18.24
N GLN A 248 19.58 6.76 18.33
CA GLN A 248 19.54 5.76 19.42
C GLN A 248 20.79 4.86 19.44
N SER A 249 21.32 4.51 18.25
CA SER A 249 22.54 3.70 18.17
C SER A 249 23.80 4.47 18.58
N GLU A 250 23.86 5.77 18.30
CA GLU A 250 24.97 6.64 18.72
C GLU A 250 24.93 6.89 20.22
N GLU A 251 23.75 7.13 20.79
CA GLU A 251 23.56 7.31 22.23
C GLU A 251 23.94 6.04 23.01
N ALA A 252 23.57 4.85 22.52
CA ALA A 252 23.93 3.57 23.14
C ALA A 252 25.43 3.25 23.06
N ALA A 253 26.18 3.90 22.17
CA ALA A 253 27.62 3.72 21.99
C ALA A 253 28.48 4.70 22.81
N ARG A 254 27.87 5.74 23.39
CA ARG A 254 28.51 6.71 24.29
C ARG A 254 28.48 6.21 25.74
#